data_AF-A0A929DAN8-F1
#
_entry.id   AF-A0A929DAN8-F1
#
_cell.length_a   1.000
_cell.length_b   1.000
_cell.length_c   1.000
_cell.angle_alpha   90.00
_cell.angle_beta   90.00
_cell.angle_gamma   90.00
#
_symmetry.space_group_name_H-M   'P 1'
#
loop_
_entity.id
_entity.type
_entity.pdbx_description
1 polymer ?
#
loop_
_entity_poly.entity_id
_entity_poly.type
_entity_poly.pdbx_seq_one_letter_code
_entity_poly.pdbx_strand_id
1 'polypeptide(L)'
;SSLPYLIAWAATPEGAHFTGLVFNPQDGNSYVAKMRQGLEGSWSFRLPYTSELHDGAPVYLFYLFLGHVARWTGLPLIALYHAARVTGGAAMLLAFYALACHLSDDVGERRVMFLLAALGSGLGWLVGLFGVMTSDLWVPEAFPAYALLANAHFPLAMGLMVGIANCGIAGNRRLHANGEKREWLWGLGMAAAAVALGVIQPFGLVAVFGGLGVMVAARVVRERAIPWRAVAWIAVAGAAALPYPLYMQAALRADPVLAEWNAQNVTLSPPVWDWALSYGLVLALAVLGCFFAARRGSDGDWLLLGWVLVTLVGMYMPRLPLQRRLSLGLGVPLGLLAGVGWWRAVRPRVKARRRGLSQGLVVPFCALTPVFLVLMVLLAAQAGNPWFYLGEGEWTALAWLRDEGRHDAVVLCAPETGLFVPAWAGQRVVYGHPFETVDAERRKAQVEAYWAGEMSAAERESFLRENRVGYVLIGPRELGIGEPGSEIGELVFEAEDVRVYEVAR
;
A
#
# COMPACT_ATOMS: atom_id res chain seq x y z
N SER A 1 12.04 -7.15 7.32
CA SER A 1 11.15 -5.99 7.30
C SER A 1 10.57 -5.59 8.66
N SER A 2 10.71 -6.42 9.72
CA SER A 2 10.21 -6.07 11.08
C SER A 2 11.21 -5.34 11.97
N LEU A 3 12.52 -5.44 11.69
CA LEU A 3 13.56 -4.82 12.52
C LEU A 3 13.37 -3.31 12.78
N PRO A 4 13.00 -2.47 11.79
CA PRO A 4 12.79 -1.04 12.05
C PRO A 4 11.67 -0.75 13.06
N TYR A 5 10.62 -1.57 13.06
CA TYR A 5 9.51 -1.47 14.01
C TYR A 5 9.94 -1.85 15.42
N LEU A 6 10.75 -2.90 15.56
CA LEU A 6 11.28 -3.33 16.86
C LEU A 6 12.24 -2.28 17.46
N ILE A 7 13.07 -1.66 16.62
CA ILE A 7 13.97 -0.60 17.06
C ILE A 7 13.18 0.64 17.46
N ALA A 8 12.17 1.05 16.68
CA ALA A 8 11.31 2.18 17.05
C ALA A 8 10.56 1.91 18.37
N TRP A 9 10.04 0.69 18.56
CA TRP A 9 9.44 0.30 19.84
C TRP A 9 10.45 0.37 21.00
N ALA A 10 11.68 -0.12 20.81
CA ALA A 10 12.72 -0.04 21.84
C ALA A 10 13.24 1.39 22.09
N ALA A 11 13.08 2.29 21.12
CA ALA A 11 13.45 3.70 21.20
C ALA A 11 12.27 4.61 21.60
N THR A 12 11.18 4.04 22.11
CA THR A 12 10.02 4.81 22.58
C THR A 12 10.45 5.80 23.67
N PRO A 13 10.18 7.10 23.52
CA PRO A 13 10.46 8.09 24.57
C PRO A 13 9.73 7.77 25.88
N GLU A 14 10.30 8.22 27.00
CA GLU A 14 9.63 8.13 28.31
C GLU A 14 8.33 8.95 28.30
N GLY A 15 7.25 8.41 28.88
CA GLY A 15 5.92 9.03 28.84
C GLY A 15 5.25 9.02 27.45
N ALA A 16 5.72 8.18 26.52
CA ALA A 16 5.14 8.06 25.19
C ALA A 16 4.74 6.62 24.84
N HIS A 17 3.78 6.49 23.93
CA HIS A 17 3.24 5.24 23.40
C HIS A 17 3.57 5.10 21.92
N PHE A 18 4.24 4.02 21.56
CA PHE A 18 4.51 3.70 20.15
C PHE A 18 3.25 3.20 19.44
N THR A 19 2.90 3.86 18.33
CA THR A 19 1.73 3.54 17.51
C THR A 19 1.86 2.22 16.74
N GLY A 20 3.08 1.67 16.61
CA GLY A 20 3.35 0.51 15.76
C GLY A 20 3.54 0.85 14.28
N LEU A 21 3.52 2.13 13.89
CA LEU A 21 3.57 2.54 12.49
C LEU A 21 4.76 3.49 12.26
N VAL A 22 5.66 3.12 11.33
CA VAL A 22 6.88 3.90 11.05
C VAL A 22 7.11 4.19 9.57
N PHE A 23 6.53 3.39 8.68
CA PHE A 23 6.55 3.63 7.23
C PHE A 23 5.16 4.08 6.81
N ASN A 24 5.06 5.26 6.21
CA ASN A 24 3.80 5.89 5.82
C ASN A 24 2.74 5.82 6.96
N PRO A 25 3.04 6.42 8.14
CA PRO A 25 2.14 6.35 9.29
C PRO A 25 0.78 6.98 9.02
N GLN A 26 0.67 7.88 8.03
CA GLN A 26 -0.59 8.51 7.67
C GLN A 26 -1.60 7.49 7.12
N ASP A 27 -1.22 6.78 6.05
CA ASP A 27 -2.03 5.68 5.53
C ASP A 27 -2.12 4.52 6.55
N GLY A 28 -1.07 4.30 7.33
CA GLY A 28 -1.03 3.29 8.38
C GLY A 28 -2.18 3.43 9.39
N ASN A 29 -2.38 4.64 9.92
CA ASN A 29 -3.48 4.92 10.85
C ASN A 29 -4.85 4.73 10.16
N SER A 30 -4.95 5.12 8.89
CA SER A 30 -6.16 4.87 8.10
C SER A 30 -6.51 3.38 7.95
N TYR A 31 -5.51 2.52 7.79
CA TYR A 31 -5.73 1.07 7.79
C TYR A 31 -6.18 0.55 9.15
N VAL A 32 -5.61 1.07 10.25
CA VAL A 32 -6.03 0.72 11.61
C VAL A 32 -7.47 1.19 11.88
N ALA A 33 -7.86 2.38 11.42
CA ALA A 33 -9.24 2.88 11.51
C ALA A 33 -10.23 1.97 10.77
N LYS A 34 -9.87 1.48 9.57
CA LYS A 34 -10.66 0.47 8.85
C LYS A 34 -10.77 -0.84 9.64
N MET A 35 -9.66 -1.32 10.22
CA MET A 35 -9.68 -2.51 11.07
C MET A 35 -10.54 -2.32 12.33
N ARG A 36 -10.57 -1.12 12.91
CA ARG A 36 -11.41 -0.80 14.06
C ARG A 36 -12.90 -0.92 13.76
N GLN A 37 -13.36 -0.41 12.62
CA GLN A 37 -14.75 -0.63 12.20
C GLN A 37 -15.09 -2.13 12.07
N GLY A 38 -14.15 -2.94 11.59
CA GLY A 38 -14.29 -4.40 11.57
C GLY A 38 -14.34 -5.03 12.96
N LEU A 39 -13.52 -4.55 13.89
CA LEU A 39 -13.51 -4.98 15.30
C LEU A 39 -14.86 -4.69 15.98
N GLU A 40 -15.44 -3.53 15.71
CA GLU A 40 -16.79 -3.13 16.14
C GLU A 40 -17.90 -3.95 15.48
N GLY A 41 -17.58 -4.71 14.42
CA GLY A 41 -18.47 -5.67 13.78
C GLY A 41 -19.05 -5.20 12.45
N SER A 42 -18.62 -4.05 11.93
CA SER A 42 -19.11 -3.54 10.66
C SER A 42 -18.47 -4.27 9.47
N TRP A 43 -19.29 -4.56 8.46
CA TRP A 43 -18.84 -4.89 7.10
C TRP A 43 -19.07 -3.74 6.12
N SER A 44 -19.71 -2.66 6.57
CA SER A 44 -19.89 -1.44 5.80
C SER A 44 -18.84 -0.42 6.22
N PHE A 45 -17.90 -0.11 5.33
CA PHE A 45 -16.91 0.92 5.56
C PHE A 45 -17.56 2.30 5.46
N ARG A 46 -17.36 3.10 6.51
CA ARG A 46 -17.68 4.52 6.55
C ARG A 46 -16.39 5.33 6.62
N LEU A 47 -16.36 6.51 6.03
CA LEU A 47 -15.21 7.41 6.05
C LEU A 47 -14.99 7.90 7.49
N PRO A 48 -13.91 7.48 8.16
CA PRO A 48 -13.70 7.82 9.56
C PRO A 48 -13.10 9.23 9.72
N TYR A 49 -12.54 9.80 8.65
CA TYR A 49 -11.84 11.08 8.65
C TYR A 49 -12.71 12.26 8.17
N THR A 50 -14.04 12.10 8.18
CA THR A 50 -14.99 13.12 7.70
C THR A 50 -16.19 13.21 8.64
N SER A 51 -16.75 14.41 8.80
CA SER A 51 -17.87 14.67 9.71
C SER A 51 -19.24 14.31 9.10
N GLU A 52 -19.31 14.28 7.77
CA GLU A 52 -20.49 13.98 6.99
C GLU A 52 -21.06 12.59 7.35
N LEU A 53 -22.39 12.50 7.44
CA LEU A 53 -23.07 11.23 7.68
C LEU A 53 -23.34 10.54 6.35
N HIS A 54 -23.09 9.24 6.30
CA HIS A 54 -23.37 8.42 5.14
C HIS A 54 -23.47 6.94 5.55
N ASP A 55 -24.15 6.14 4.74
CA ASP A 55 -24.47 4.74 5.08
C ASP A 55 -23.24 3.83 4.99
N GLY A 56 -22.28 4.23 4.16
CA GLY A 56 -21.07 3.47 3.86
C GLY A 56 -21.33 2.38 2.83
N ALA A 57 -20.28 1.61 2.53
CA ALA A 57 -20.39 0.47 1.63
C ALA A 57 -19.42 -0.65 2.03
N PRO A 58 -19.74 -1.92 1.68
CA PRO A 58 -18.81 -3.05 1.73
C PRO A 58 -17.58 -2.91 0.81
N VAL A 59 -16.71 -1.95 1.14
CA VAL A 59 -15.43 -1.66 0.49
C VAL A 59 -14.31 -1.81 1.53
N TYR A 60 -13.05 -1.93 1.08
CA TYR A 60 -11.92 -2.23 1.97
C TYR A 60 -12.06 -3.52 2.80
N LEU A 61 -12.76 -4.53 2.26
CA LEU A 61 -13.07 -5.79 2.95
C LEU A 61 -11.86 -6.49 3.57
N PHE A 62 -10.67 -6.33 2.99
CA PHE A 62 -9.44 -6.88 3.55
C PHE A 62 -9.17 -6.38 4.98
N TYR A 63 -9.24 -5.06 5.20
CA TYR A 63 -8.96 -4.48 6.51
C TYR A 63 -10.14 -4.65 7.48
N LEU A 64 -11.38 -4.55 6.99
CA LEU A 64 -12.56 -4.90 7.81
C LEU A 64 -12.47 -6.34 8.30
N PHE A 65 -12.10 -7.29 7.43
CA PHE A 65 -11.91 -8.68 7.82
C PHE A 65 -10.82 -8.86 8.89
N LEU A 66 -9.67 -8.17 8.76
CA LEU A 66 -8.65 -8.21 9.81
C LEU A 66 -9.17 -7.67 11.16
N GLY A 67 -10.07 -6.69 11.13
CA GLY A 67 -10.83 -6.24 12.30
C GLY A 67 -11.72 -7.32 12.92
N HIS A 68 -12.47 -8.04 12.10
CA HIS A 68 -13.28 -9.18 12.56
C HIS A 68 -12.42 -10.30 13.15
N VAL A 69 -11.25 -10.58 12.55
CA VAL A 69 -10.29 -11.53 13.13
C VAL A 69 -9.81 -11.05 14.49
N ALA A 70 -9.57 -9.75 14.68
CA ALA A 70 -9.23 -9.18 15.98
C ALA A 70 -10.35 -9.41 17.00
N ARG A 71 -11.60 -9.18 16.59
CA ARG A 71 -12.79 -9.44 17.41
C ARG A 71 -12.91 -10.90 17.83
N TRP A 72 -12.68 -11.85 16.90
CA TRP A 72 -12.83 -13.28 17.17
C TRP A 72 -11.70 -13.87 18.01
N THR A 73 -10.49 -13.33 17.86
CA THR A 73 -9.28 -13.86 18.53
C THR A 73 -8.91 -13.11 19.80
N GLY A 74 -9.43 -11.89 20.00
CA GLY A 74 -9.01 -10.98 21.07
C GLY A 74 -7.61 -10.38 20.87
N LEU A 75 -6.98 -10.56 19.70
CA LEU A 75 -5.66 -10.00 19.43
C LEU A 75 -5.72 -8.48 19.15
N PRO A 76 -4.72 -7.70 19.59
CA PRO A 76 -4.66 -6.27 19.27
C PRO A 76 -4.60 -6.01 17.75
N LEU A 77 -5.27 -4.94 17.29
CA LEU A 77 -5.32 -4.56 15.87
C LEU A 77 -3.92 -4.45 15.24
N ILE A 78 -2.99 -3.81 15.94
CA ILE A 78 -1.62 -3.60 15.45
C ILE A 78 -0.84 -4.92 15.29
N ALA A 79 -1.10 -5.89 16.16
CA ALA A 79 -0.49 -7.22 16.06
C ALA A 79 -0.98 -7.95 14.81
N LEU A 80 -2.28 -7.90 14.53
CA LEU A 80 -2.86 -8.49 13.31
C LEU A 80 -2.44 -7.76 12.04
N TYR A 81 -2.33 -6.43 12.09
CA TYR A 81 -1.78 -5.64 10.97
C TYR A 81 -0.37 -6.12 10.60
N HIS A 82 0.51 -6.29 11.59
CA HIS A 82 1.86 -6.78 11.34
C HIS A 82 1.93 -8.27 10.99
N ALA A 83 1.08 -9.12 11.57
CA ALA A 83 0.98 -10.52 11.18
C ALA A 83 0.59 -10.65 9.70
N ALA A 84 -0.41 -9.89 9.25
CA ALA A 84 -0.81 -9.83 7.84
C ALA A 84 0.33 -9.33 6.95
N ARG A 85 1.09 -8.31 7.39
CA ARG A 85 2.25 -7.80 6.66
C ARG A 85 3.37 -8.82 6.52
N VAL A 86 3.75 -9.49 7.61
CA VAL A 86 4.84 -10.48 7.60
C VAL A 86 4.45 -11.70 6.76
N THR A 87 3.22 -12.20 6.91
CA THR A 87 2.73 -13.36 6.16
C THR A 87 2.55 -13.05 4.67
N GLY A 88 1.95 -11.92 4.32
CA GLY A 88 1.84 -11.44 2.94
C GLY A 88 3.22 -11.21 2.30
N GLY A 89 4.16 -10.67 3.05
CA GLY A 89 5.55 -10.51 2.63
C GLY A 89 6.28 -11.83 2.36
N ALA A 90 6.11 -12.82 3.25
CA ALA A 90 6.67 -14.15 3.04
C ALA A 90 6.07 -14.83 1.80
N ALA A 91 4.74 -14.76 1.64
CA ALA A 91 4.06 -15.30 0.45
C ALA A 91 4.55 -14.65 -0.84
N MET A 92 4.75 -13.33 -0.84
CA MET A 92 5.33 -12.59 -1.96
C MET A 92 6.71 -13.10 -2.36
N LEU A 93 7.63 -13.22 -1.40
CA LEU A 93 9.00 -13.67 -1.65
C LEU A 93 9.04 -15.12 -2.18
N LEU A 94 8.22 -16.01 -1.63
CA LEU A 94 8.08 -17.37 -2.11
C LEU A 94 7.56 -17.41 -3.56
N ALA A 95 6.54 -16.60 -3.87
CA ALA A 95 5.99 -16.50 -5.22
C ALA A 95 7.03 -15.97 -6.22
N PHE A 96 7.85 -15.00 -5.84
CA PHE A 96 8.91 -14.45 -6.70
C PHE A 96 9.95 -15.51 -7.05
N TYR A 97 10.40 -16.29 -6.07
CA TYR A 97 11.36 -17.36 -6.31
C TYR A 97 10.75 -18.50 -7.15
N ALA A 98 9.46 -18.81 -6.95
CA ALA A 98 8.75 -19.75 -7.80
C ALA A 98 8.69 -19.28 -9.26
N LEU A 99 8.42 -17.99 -9.49
CA LEU A 99 8.43 -17.42 -10.85
C LEU A 99 9.83 -17.43 -11.47
N ALA A 100 10.87 -17.10 -10.70
CA ALA A 100 12.25 -17.24 -11.15
C ALA A 100 12.58 -18.69 -11.58
N CYS A 101 12.07 -19.70 -10.87
CA CYS A 101 12.21 -21.10 -11.25
C CYS A 101 11.53 -21.45 -12.59
N HIS A 102 10.49 -20.72 -13.00
CA HIS A 102 9.88 -20.89 -14.32
C HIS A 102 10.69 -20.24 -15.46
N LEU A 103 11.54 -19.25 -15.16
CA LEU A 103 12.24 -18.40 -16.14
C LEU A 103 13.67 -18.85 -16.47
N SER A 104 14.29 -19.64 -15.59
CA SER A 104 15.63 -20.19 -15.79
C SER A 104 15.78 -21.55 -15.11
N ASP A 105 16.66 -22.40 -15.62
CA ASP A 105 17.08 -23.65 -14.98
C ASP A 105 18.33 -23.47 -14.10
N ASP A 106 19.06 -22.37 -14.26
CA ASP A 106 20.28 -22.07 -13.52
C ASP A 106 19.95 -21.45 -12.16
N VAL A 107 20.40 -22.09 -11.08
CA VAL A 107 20.15 -21.64 -9.69
C VAL A 107 20.79 -20.28 -9.41
N GLY A 108 21.93 -19.97 -10.01
CA GLY A 108 22.58 -18.67 -9.87
C GLY A 108 21.79 -17.55 -10.55
N GLU A 109 21.28 -17.79 -11.76
CA GLU A 109 20.38 -16.85 -12.46
C GLU A 109 19.11 -16.59 -11.64
N ARG A 110 18.48 -17.65 -11.14
CA ARG A 110 17.28 -17.57 -10.26
C ARG A 110 17.53 -16.74 -9.00
N ARG A 111 18.67 -16.93 -8.35
CA ARG A 111 19.03 -16.18 -7.13
C ARG A 111 19.21 -14.69 -7.42
N VAL A 112 19.86 -14.32 -8.53
CA VAL A 112 20.00 -12.91 -8.89
C VAL A 112 18.65 -12.29 -9.24
N MET A 113 17.85 -12.97 -10.07
CA MET A 113 16.48 -12.54 -10.39
C MET A 113 15.66 -12.28 -9.12
N PHE A 114 15.68 -13.23 -8.18
CA PHE A 114 14.98 -13.11 -6.91
C PHE A 114 15.48 -11.92 -6.08
N LEU A 115 16.79 -11.77 -5.91
CA LEU A 115 17.37 -10.69 -5.10
C LEU A 115 17.06 -9.31 -5.71
N LEU A 116 17.17 -9.15 -7.02
CA LEU A 116 16.86 -7.89 -7.70
C LEU A 116 15.36 -7.60 -7.75
N ALA A 117 14.49 -8.61 -7.85
CA ALA A 117 13.04 -8.40 -7.74
C ALA A 117 12.61 -8.06 -6.31
N ALA A 118 13.22 -8.68 -5.30
CA ALA A 118 12.85 -8.47 -3.90
C ALA A 118 13.42 -7.17 -3.30
N LEU A 119 14.66 -6.82 -3.67
CA LEU A 119 15.42 -5.71 -3.05
C LEU A 119 15.70 -4.56 -4.02
N GLY A 120 15.52 -4.77 -5.32
CA GLY A 120 15.93 -3.81 -6.34
C GLY A 120 15.15 -2.51 -6.27
N SER A 121 15.92 -1.44 -6.20
CA SER A 121 15.49 -0.06 -6.21
C SER A 121 16.54 0.80 -6.94
N GLY A 122 16.35 2.11 -6.98
CA GLY A 122 17.14 3.04 -7.78
C GLY A 122 18.09 3.90 -6.97
N LEU A 123 18.16 5.16 -7.40
CA LEU A 123 19.08 6.17 -6.89
C LEU A 123 18.42 7.14 -5.89
N GLY A 124 17.24 6.81 -5.36
CA GLY A 124 16.54 7.62 -4.36
C GLY A 124 17.41 7.95 -3.15
N TRP A 125 18.22 7.01 -2.66
CA TRP A 125 19.16 7.29 -1.58
C TRP A 125 20.14 8.43 -1.88
N LEU A 126 20.55 8.61 -3.14
CA LEU A 126 21.54 9.62 -3.54
C LEU A 126 20.88 10.99 -3.66
N VAL A 127 19.73 11.07 -4.33
CA VAL A 127 19.00 12.33 -4.52
C VAL A 127 18.27 12.77 -3.25
N GLY A 128 17.86 11.83 -2.40
CA GLY A 128 17.27 12.08 -1.09
C GLY A 128 18.20 12.81 -0.14
N LEU A 129 19.53 12.64 -0.26
CA LEU A 129 20.51 13.44 0.50
C LEU A 129 20.45 14.94 0.17
N PHE A 130 19.90 15.29 -0.99
CA PHE A 130 19.70 16.68 -1.42
C PHE A 130 18.25 17.15 -1.23
N GLY A 131 17.43 16.40 -0.46
CA GLY A 131 16.04 16.76 -0.17
C GLY A 131 15.03 16.43 -1.27
N VAL A 132 15.42 15.66 -2.30
CA VAL A 132 14.51 15.27 -3.39
C VAL A 132 13.85 13.92 -3.10
N MET A 133 12.52 13.87 -3.12
CA MET A 133 11.72 12.66 -2.88
C MET A 133 11.31 12.00 -4.21
N THR A 134 12.13 11.07 -4.72
CA THR A 134 11.80 10.25 -5.89
C THR A 134 10.84 9.11 -5.56
N SER A 135 10.19 8.52 -6.58
CA SER A 135 9.17 7.47 -6.40
C SER A 135 9.63 6.28 -5.56
N ASP A 136 10.91 5.90 -5.62
CA ASP A 136 11.45 4.83 -4.77
C ASP A 136 11.52 5.13 -3.27
N LEU A 137 11.24 6.38 -2.87
CA LEU A 137 11.15 6.83 -1.47
C LEU A 137 9.72 7.00 -0.95
N TRP A 138 8.71 7.12 -1.84
CA TRP A 138 7.32 7.40 -1.41
C TRP A 138 6.22 6.58 -2.12
N VAL A 139 6.53 5.77 -3.14
CA VAL A 139 5.56 4.94 -3.88
C VAL A 139 5.76 3.45 -3.56
N PRO A 140 5.33 2.96 -2.37
CA PRO A 140 5.57 1.58 -1.95
C PRO A 140 4.95 0.53 -2.88
N GLU A 141 3.86 0.85 -3.58
CA GLU A 141 3.20 -0.09 -4.50
C GLU A 141 4.06 -0.50 -5.71
N ALA A 142 5.08 0.29 -6.08
CA ALA A 142 5.95 -0.01 -7.22
C ALA A 142 7.21 -0.81 -6.85
N PHE A 143 7.60 -0.82 -5.58
CA PHE A 143 8.88 -1.35 -5.10
C PHE A 143 8.67 -2.45 -4.04
N PRO A 144 8.94 -3.73 -4.35
CA PRO A 144 8.67 -4.84 -3.43
C PRO A 144 9.35 -4.72 -2.06
N ALA A 145 10.58 -4.21 -2.01
CA ALA A 145 11.28 -3.95 -0.74
C ALA A 145 10.55 -2.94 0.14
N TYR A 146 10.03 -1.87 -0.46
CA TYR A 146 9.28 -0.85 0.26
C TYR A 146 7.88 -1.35 0.63
N ALA A 147 7.19 -2.06 -0.26
CA ALA A 147 5.93 -2.73 0.07
C ALA A 147 6.04 -3.64 1.30
N LEU A 148 7.12 -4.44 1.41
CA LEU A 148 7.43 -5.27 2.58
C LEU A 148 7.60 -4.46 3.88
N LEU A 149 8.16 -3.27 3.77
CA LEU A 149 8.37 -2.37 4.90
C LEU A 149 7.06 -1.68 5.30
N ALA A 150 6.26 -1.19 4.34
CA ALA A 150 5.17 -0.26 4.58
C ALA A 150 3.88 -0.88 5.15
N ASN A 151 3.27 -1.83 4.43
CA ASN A 151 1.91 -2.29 4.76
C ASN A 151 1.62 -3.75 4.39
N ALA A 152 0.45 -4.24 4.76
CA ALA A 152 0.08 -5.64 4.58
C ALA A 152 -0.43 -5.99 3.18
N HIS A 153 -1.18 -5.09 2.55
CA HIS A 153 -1.92 -5.43 1.33
C HIS A 153 -1.05 -5.34 0.07
N PHE A 154 -0.06 -4.44 -0.02
CA PHE A 154 0.82 -4.38 -1.20
C PHE A 154 1.68 -5.63 -1.39
N PRO A 155 2.40 -6.14 -0.38
CA PRO A 155 3.17 -7.37 -0.56
C PRO A 155 2.26 -8.55 -0.86
N LEU A 156 1.11 -8.66 -0.19
CA LEU A 156 0.12 -9.70 -0.48
C LEU A 156 -0.39 -9.60 -1.92
N ALA A 157 -0.73 -8.40 -2.40
CA ALA A 157 -1.17 -8.17 -3.77
C ALA A 157 -0.10 -8.54 -4.80
N MET A 158 1.16 -8.14 -4.59
CA MET A 158 2.28 -8.56 -5.45
C MET A 158 2.47 -10.08 -5.44
N GLY A 159 2.32 -10.73 -4.28
CA GLY A 159 2.35 -12.18 -4.16
C GLY A 159 1.23 -12.87 -4.94
N LEU A 160 0.01 -12.34 -4.88
CA LEU A 160 -1.14 -12.82 -5.66
C LEU A 160 -0.94 -12.59 -7.16
N MET A 161 -0.45 -11.42 -7.58
CA MET A 161 -0.10 -11.14 -8.98
C MET A 161 0.91 -12.16 -9.51
N VAL A 162 1.96 -12.45 -8.75
CA VAL A 162 2.96 -13.44 -9.14
C VAL A 162 2.40 -14.88 -9.04
N GLY A 163 1.49 -15.15 -8.11
CA GLY A 163 0.74 -16.40 -8.04
C GLY A 163 -0.09 -16.65 -9.31
N ILE A 164 -0.80 -15.64 -9.80
CA ILE A 164 -1.54 -15.65 -11.06
C ILE A 164 -0.58 -15.93 -12.23
N ALA A 165 0.56 -15.23 -12.29
CA ALA A 165 1.60 -15.46 -13.30
C ALA A 165 2.15 -16.90 -13.28
N ASN A 166 2.48 -17.42 -12.09
CA ASN A 166 2.95 -18.80 -11.92
C ASN A 166 1.92 -19.81 -12.41
N CYS A 167 0.65 -19.65 -12.02
CA CYS A 167 -0.43 -20.52 -12.47
C CYS A 167 -0.65 -20.42 -13.98
N GLY A 168 -0.59 -19.21 -14.56
CA GLY A 168 -0.72 -18.98 -15.99
C GLY A 168 0.39 -19.65 -16.81
N ILE A 169 1.65 -19.59 -16.36
CA ILE A 169 2.76 -20.33 -17.01
C ILE A 169 2.59 -21.83 -16.82
N ALA A 170 2.29 -22.29 -15.61
CA ALA A 170 2.23 -23.71 -15.27
C ALA A 170 1.06 -24.42 -15.99
N GLY A 171 -0.11 -23.80 -16.05
CA GLY A 171 -1.29 -24.30 -16.76
C GLY A 171 -1.13 -24.31 -18.27
N ASN A 172 -0.21 -23.50 -18.82
CA ASN A 172 0.03 -23.43 -20.26
C ASN A 172 1.11 -24.41 -20.76
N ARG A 173 1.78 -25.16 -19.87
CA ARG A 173 2.75 -26.20 -20.29
C ARG A 173 2.02 -27.36 -20.96
N ARG A 174 2.58 -27.94 -22.03
CA ARG A 174 2.03 -29.15 -22.66
C ARG A 174 2.06 -30.28 -21.64
N LEU A 175 0.87 -30.73 -21.24
CA LEU A 175 0.68 -31.74 -20.22
C LEU A 175 0.63 -33.13 -20.87
N HIS A 176 1.40 -34.08 -20.35
CA HIS A 176 1.25 -35.51 -20.65
C HIS A 176 0.02 -36.10 -19.93
N ALA A 177 -0.36 -37.36 -20.17
CA ALA A 177 -1.63 -37.97 -19.77
C ALA A 177 -2.09 -37.80 -18.30
N ASN A 178 -1.20 -37.63 -17.32
CA ASN A 178 -1.54 -37.32 -15.91
C ASN A 178 -1.75 -35.82 -15.63
N GLY A 179 -1.60 -34.98 -16.65
CA GLY A 179 -1.50 -33.54 -16.49
C GLY A 179 -2.83 -32.81 -16.50
N GLU A 180 -3.92 -33.41 -16.98
CA GLU A 180 -5.25 -32.78 -16.95
C GLU A 180 -5.67 -32.42 -15.52
N LYS A 181 -5.51 -33.32 -14.53
CA LYS A 181 -5.82 -33.01 -13.12
C LYS A 181 -4.98 -31.86 -12.57
N ARG A 182 -3.72 -31.76 -13.00
CA ARG A 182 -2.81 -30.70 -12.55
C ARG A 182 -3.14 -29.36 -13.21
N GLU A 183 -3.68 -29.37 -14.43
CA GLU A 183 -4.18 -28.21 -15.15
C GLU A 183 -5.31 -27.51 -14.40
N TRP A 184 -6.33 -28.27 -13.99
CA TRP A 184 -7.48 -27.73 -13.25
C TRP A 184 -7.07 -27.08 -11.94
N LEU A 185 -6.08 -27.64 -11.22
CA LEU A 185 -5.54 -27.04 -10.01
C LEU A 185 -4.87 -25.68 -10.27
N TRP A 186 -4.13 -25.54 -11.37
CA TRP A 186 -3.55 -24.25 -11.74
C TRP A 186 -4.60 -23.25 -12.19
N GLY A 187 -5.61 -23.69 -12.95
CA GLY A 187 -6.72 -22.85 -13.36
C GLY A 187 -7.53 -22.32 -12.18
N LEU A 188 -7.91 -23.19 -11.25
CA LEU A 188 -8.60 -22.82 -10.01
C LEU A 188 -7.73 -21.95 -9.10
N GLY A 189 -6.44 -22.28 -8.98
CA GLY A 189 -5.48 -21.46 -8.22
C GLY A 189 -5.35 -20.05 -8.80
N MET A 190 -5.32 -19.92 -10.13
CA MET A 190 -5.31 -18.62 -10.81
C MET A 190 -6.60 -17.84 -10.55
N ALA A 191 -7.76 -18.47 -10.66
CA ALA A 191 -9.05 -17.83 -10.41
C ALA A 191 -9.18 -17.37 -8.95
N ALA A 192 -8.82 -18.22 -7.99
CA ALA A 192 -8.83 -17.87 -6.57
C ALA A 192 -7.88 -16.70 -6.25
N ALA A 193 -6.66 -16.73 -6.79
CA ALA A 193 -5.70 -15.64 -6.62
C ALA A 193 -6.18 -14.35 -7.29
N ALA A 194 -6.83 -14.44 -8.45
CA ALA A 194 -7.41 -13.28 -9.15
C ALA A 194 -8.59 -12.67 -8.38
N VAL A 195 -9.49 -13.48 -7.84
CA VAL A 195 -10.60 -13.00 -6.99
C VAL A 195 -10.04 -12.31 -5.74
N ALA A 196 -9.09 -12.94 -5.04
CA ALA A 196 -8.45 -12.34 -3.87
C ALA A 196 -7.75 -11.02 -4.22
N LEU A 197 -7.04 -10.96 -5.36
CA LEU A 197 -6.40 -9.73 -5.84
C LEU A 197 -7.43 -8.66 -6.20
N GLY A 198 -8.55 -9.01 -6.83
CA GLY A 198 -9.65 -8.09 -7.12
C GLY A 198 -10.27 -7.47 -5.87
N VAL A 199 -10.37 -8.25 -4.79
CA VAL A 199 -10.86 -7.77 -3.49
C VAL A 199 -9.87 -6.84 -2.79
N ILE A 200 -8.57 -7.17 -2.85
CA ILE A 200 -7.53 -6.46 -2.11
C ILE A 200 -7.02 -5.24 -2.88
N GLN A 201 -6.61 -5.43 -4.13
CA GLN A 201 -5.97 -4.42 -4.98
C GLN A 201 -6.28 -4.67 -6.48
N PRO A 202 -7.43 -4.20 -6.98
CA PRO A 202 -7.90 -4.50 -8.34
C PRO A 202 -6.98 -3.96 -9.46
N PHE A 203 -6.20 -2.91 -9.20
CA PHE A 203 -5.26 -2.35 -10.18
C PHE A 203 -4.22 -3.37 -10.66
N GLY A 204 -3.85 -4.33 -9.79
CA GLY A 204 -2.88 -5.36 -10.13
C GLY A 204 -3.37 -6.33 -11.19
N LEU A 205 -4.70 -6.49 -11.35
CA LEU A 205 -5.30 -7.36 -12.36
C LEU A 205 -4.92 -6.90 -13.78
N VAL A 206 -4.95 -5.59 -14.04
CA VAL A 206 -4.65 -5.03 -15.37
C VAL A 206 -3.24 -5.43 -15.82
N ALA A 207 -2.26 -5.26 -14.94
CA ALA A 207 -0.86 -5.54 -15.24
C ALA A 207 -0.59 -7.03 -15.49
N VAL A 208 -1.05 -7.90 -14.57
CA VAL A 208 -0.78 -9.34 -14.68
C VAL A 208 -1.56 -10.01 -15.81
N PHE A 209 -2.85 -9.69 -15.98
CA PHE A 209 -3.65 -10.25 -17.08
C PHE A 209 -3.25 -9.67 -18.44
N GLY A 210 -2.82 -8.41 -18.49
CA GLY A 210 -2.21 -7.83 -19.68
C GLY A 210 -0.94 -8.58 -20.09
N GLY A 211 -0.06 -8.87 -19.13
CA GLY A 211 1.12 -9.71 -19.37
C GLY A 211 0.76 -11.12 -19.87
N LEU A 212 -0.21 -11.79 -19.24
CA LEU A 212 -0.70 -13.10 -19.67
C LEU A 212 -1.31 -13.05 -21.09
N GLY A 213 -2.03 -11.97 -21.41
CA GLY A 213 -2.58 -11.73 -22.75
C GLY A 213 -1.49 -11.62 -23.81
N VAL A 214 -0.42 -10.85 -23.53
CA VAL A 214 0.75 -10.73 -24.42
C VAL A 214 1.47 -12.07 -24.57
N MET A 215 1.66 -12.81 -23.47
CA MET A 215 2.22 -14.17 -23.50
C MET A 215 1.44 -15.09 -24.44
N VAL A 216 0.11 -15.14 -24.28
CA VAL A 216 -0.76 -15.97 -25.12
C VAL A 216 -0.73 -15.51 -26.57
N ALA A 217 -0.84 -14.20 -26.83
CA ALA A 217 -0.78 -13.65 -28.19
C ALA A 217 0.53 -14.00 -28.89
N ALA A 218 1.68 -13.82 -28.21
CA ALA A 218 2.98 -14.19 -28.74
C ALA A 218 3.07 -15.70 -29.04
N ARG A 219 2.49 -16.54 -28.18
CA ARG A 219 2.41 -17.99 -28.42
C ARG A 219 1.54 -18.34 -29.62
N VAL A 220 0.38 -17.69 -29.78
CA VAL A 220 -0.49 -17.89 -30.95
C VAL A 220 0.24 -17.54 -32.24
N VAL A 221 0.98 -16.43 -32.25
CA VAL A 221 1.80 -16.03 -33.41
C VAL A 221 2.91 -17.05 -33.70
N ARG A 222 3.60 -17.52 -32.66
CA ARG A 222 4.73 -18.48 -32.77
C ARG A 222 4.28 -19.87 -33.21
N GLU A 223 3.19 -20.38 -32.64
CA GLU A 223 2.72 -21.76 -32.84
C GLU A 223 1.60 -21.86 -33.90
N ARG A 224 1.07 -20.72 -34.37
CA ARG A 224 -0.09 -20.63 -35.28
C ARG A 224 -1.31 -21.43 -34.81
N ALA A 225 -1.43 -21.63 -33.50
CA ALA A 225 -2.49 -22.39 -32.87
C ALA A 225 -2.93 -21.69 -31.59
N ILE A 226 -4.23 -21.68 -31.33
CA ILE A 226 -4.81 -21.05 -30.13
C ILE A 226 -4.77 -22.05 -28.98
N PRO A 227 -4.12 -21.74 -27.84
CA PRO A 227 -4.18 -22.57 -26.65
C PRO A 227 -5.51 -22.33 -25.93
N TRP A 228 -6.61 -22.86 -26.48
CA TRP A 228 -7.98 -22.59 -26.03
C TRP A 228 -8.20 -22.81 -24.53
N ARG A 229 -7.57 -23.85 -23.95
CA ARG A 229 -7.69 -24.11 -22.52
C ARG A 229 -7.03 -23.01 -21.67
N ALA A 230 -5.84 -22.54 -22.04
CA ALA A 230 -5.18 -21.44 -21.35
C ALA A 230 -5.97 -20.13 -21.50
N VAL A 231 -6.50 -19.86 -22.70
CA VAL A 231 -7.38 -18.71 -22.97
C VAL A 231 -8.64 -18.80 -22.09
N ALA A 232 -9.28 -19.96 -22.02
CA ALA A 232 -10.47 -20.18 -21.20
C ALA A 232 -10.18 -19.95 -19.71
N TRP A 233 -9.08 -20.47 -19.18
CA TRP A 233 -8.71 -20.25 -17.79
C TRP A 233 -8.40 -18.79 -17.47
N ILE A 234 -7.67 -18.10 -18.34
CA ILE A 234 -7.39 -16.67 -18.19
C ILE A 234 -8.69 -15.88 -18.23
N ALA A 235 -9.59 -16.18 -19.17
CA ALA A 235 -10.90 -15.54 -19.27
C ALA A 235 -11.77 -15.79 -18.04
N VAL A 236 -11.85 -17.04 -17.55
CA VAL A 236 -12.60 -17.41 -16.35
C VAL A 236 -12.03 -16.72 -15.11
N ALA A 237 -10.71 -16.72 -14.93
CA ALA A 237 -10.08 -16.07 -13.79
C ALA A 237 -10.28 -14.55 -13.81
N GLY A 238 -10.15 -13.92 -15.00
CA GLY A 238 -10.43 -12.51 -15.18
C GLY A 238 -11.91 -12.18 -14.90
N ALA A 239 -12.84 -12.94 -15.49
CA ALA A 239 -14.27 -12.76 -15.29
C ALA A 239 -14.68 -12.97 -13.83
N ALA A 240 -14.09 -13.93 -13.13
CA ALA A 240 -14.36 -14.19 -11.72
C ALA A 240 -13.84 -13.06 -10.81
N ALA A 241 -12.77 -12.36 -11.19
CA ALA A 241 -12.17 -11.29 -10.40
C ALA A 241 -12.88 -9.93 -10.53
N LEU A 242 -13.67 -9.72 -11.59
CA LEU A 242 -14.33 -8.45 -11.89
C LEU A 242 -15.59 -8.09 -11.06
N PRO A 243 -16.42 -9.02 -10.53
CA PRO A 243 -17.68 -8.67 -9.88
C PRO A 243 -17.50 -7.71 -8.70
N TYR A 244 -16.52 -7.96 -7.83
CA TYR A 244 -16.30 -7.09 -6.66
C TYR A 244 -15.76 -5.70 -7.03
N PRO A 245 -14.74 -5.54 -7.88
CA PRO A 245 -14.32 -4.21 -8.35
C PRO A 245 -15.42 -3.42 -9.05
N LEU A 246 -16.27 -4.08 -9.85
CA LEU A 246 -17.42 -3.43 -10.50
C LEU A 246 -18.47 -3.01 -9.47
N TYR A 247 -18.76 -3.88 -8.49
CA TYR A 247 -19.62 -3.55 -7.36
C TYR A 247 -19.07 -2.35 -6.56
N MET A 248 -17.77 -2.33 -6.26
CA MET A 248 -17.13 -1.23 -5.53
C MET A 248 -17.34 0.10 -6.27
N GLN A 249 -17.15 0.12 -7.60
CA GLN A 249 -17.39 1.32 -8.40
C GLN A 249 -18.86 1.75 -8.39
N ALA A 250 -19.80 0.81 -8.41
CA ALA A 250 -21.22 1.12 -8.30
C ALA A 250 -21.57 1.67 -6.91
N ALA A 251 -21.07 1.04 -5.84
CA ALA A 251 -21.31 1.43 -4.46
C ALA A 251 -20.74 2.82 -4.14
N LEU A 252 -19.51 3.11 -4.60
CA LEU A 252 -18.89 4.43 -4.43
C LEU A 252 -19.64 5.56 -5.15
N ARG A 253 -20.39 5.26 -6.22
CA ARG A 253 -21.20 6.27 -6.93
C ARG A 253 -22.61 6.42 -6.38
N ALA A 254 -23.10 5.42 -5.64
CA ALA A 254 -24.46 5.42 -5.11
C ALA A 254 -24.59 6.31 -3.85
N ASP A 255 -23.52 6.40 -3.06
CA ASP A 255 -23.44 7.25 -1.86
C ASP A 255 -22.77 8.59 -2.21
N PRO A 256 -23.43 9.75 -2.00
CA PRO A 256 -22.88 11.05 -2.39
C PRO A 256 -21.54 11.40 -1.74
N VAL A 257 -21.35 11.03 -0.46
CA VAL A 257 -20.13 11.33 0.30
C VAL A 257 -18.98 10.48 -0.21
N LEU A 258 -19.22 9.18 -0.48
CA LEU A 258 -18.24 8.31 -1.11
C LEU A 258 -17.92 8.74 -2.55
N ALA A 259 -18.90 9.27 -3.28
CA ALA A 259 -18.70 9.75 -4.65
C ALA A 259 -17.78 10.98 -4.68
N GLU A 260 -18.00 11.93 -3.78
CA GLU A 260 -17.15 13.12 -3.64
C GLU A 260 -15.73 12.75 -3.20
N TRP A 261 -15.61 11.90 -2.18
CA TRP A 261 -14.32 11.34 -1.76
C TRP A 261 -13.57 10.64 -2.90
N ASN A 262 -14.26 9.86 -3.73
CA ASN A 262 -13.64 9.17 -4.85
C ASN A 262 -13.28 10.13 -6.00
N ALA A 263 -14.04 11.22 -6.20
CA ALA A 263 -13.78 12.21 -7.25
C ALA A 263 -12.48 13.00 -7.03
N GLN A 264 -12.15 13.32 -5.77
CA GLN A 264 -10.88 13.98 -5.42
C GLN A 264 -9.66 13.05 -5.44
N ASN A 265 -9.87 11.72 -5.49
CA ASN A 265 -8.78 10.75 -5.43
C ASN A 265 -8.05 10.61 -6.77
N VAL A 266 -7.29 11.65 -7.12
CA VAL A 266 -6.49 11.71 -8.34
C VAL A 266 -5.02 11.45 -7.99
N THR A 267 -4.46 10.38 -8.55
CA THR A 267 -3.06 9.99 -8.32
C THR A 267 -2.35 9.82 -9.67
N LEU A 268 -1.93 10.94 -10.25
CA LEU A 268 -1.17 10.96 -11.51
C LEU A 268 0.17 10.25 -11.35
N SER A 269 0.67 9.64 -12.44
CA SER A 269 2.02 9.09 -12.42
C SER A 269 3.03 10.23 -12.33
N PRO A 270 4.09 10.08 -11.52
CA PRO A 270 5.28 10.92 -11.62
C PRO A 270 5.87 10.91 -13.05
N PRO A 271 6.63 11.95 -13.42
CA PRO A 271 7.30 12.01 -14.72
C PRO A 271 8.25 10.83 -14.98
N VAL A 272 8.50 10.53 -16.25
CA VAL A 272 9.35 9.40 -16.67
C VAL A 272 10.77 9.48 -16.11
N TRP A 273 11.33 10.68 -15.97
CA TRP A 273 12.68 10.85 -15.40
C TRP A 273 12.74 10.41 -13.94
N ASP A 274 11.66 10.60 -13.18
CA ASP A 274 11.59 10.21 -11.77
C ASP A 274 11.61 8.69 -11.64
N TRP A 275 10.83 7.99 -12.48
CA TRP A 275 10.87 6.54 -12.57
C TRP A 275 12.22 5.99 -13.04
N ALA A 276 12.88 6.68 -13.97
CA ALA A 276 14.21 6.29 -14.44
C ALA A 276 15.24 6.36 -13.30
N LEU A 277 15.20 7.41 -12.47
CA LEU A 277 16.03 7.50 -11.26
C LEU A 277 15.63 6.48 -10.21
N SER A 278 14.33 6.29 -10.00
CA SER A 278 13.77 5.40 -8.97
C SER A 278 14.03 3.92 -9.24
N TYR A 279 14.30 3.52 -10.49
CA TYR A 279 14.80 2.19 -10.81
C TYR A 279 16.31 2.14 -11.13
N GLY A 280 16.94 3.27 -11.46
CA GLY A 280 18.40 3.42 -11.56
C GLY A 280 19.12 2.27 -12.29
N LEU A 281 20.05 1.61 -11.60
CA LEU A 281 20.80 0.48 -12.17
C LEU A 281 19.91 -0.73 -12.50
N VAL A 282 18.83 -0.96 -11.73
CA VAL A 282 17.85 -2.02 -12.03
C VAL A 282 17.23 -1.79 -13.40
N LEU A 283 16.86 -0.54 -13.75
CA LEU A 283 16.33 -0.22 -15.07
C LEU A 283 17.35 -0.50 -16.19
N ALA A 284 18.61 -0.07 -16.01
CA ALA A 284 19.66 -0.31 -17.00
C ALA A 284 19.89 -1.81 -17.25
N LEU A 285 19.92 -2.62 -16.19
CA LEU A 285 20.01 -4.06 -16.29
C LEU A 285 18.74 -4.68 -16.89
N ALA A 286 17.56 -4.16 -16.55
CA ALA A 286 16.28 -4.65 -17.08
C ALA A 286 16.18 -4.42 -18.59
N VAL A 287 16.65 -3.28 -19.11
CA VAL A 287 16.72 -3.01 -20.56
C VAL A 287 17.59 -4.05 -21.28
N LEU A 288 18.76 -4.40 -20.72
CA LEU A 288 19.57 -5.50 -21.24
C LEU A 288 18.82 -6.83 -21.16
N GLY A 289 18.13 -7.09 -20.04
CA GLY A 289 17.28 -8.25 -19.84
C GLY A 289 16.18 -8.38 -20.89
N CYS A 290 15.49 -7.29 -21.22
CA CYS A 290 14.44 -7.24 -22.24
C CYS A 290 14.94 -7.75 -23.59
N PHE A 291 16.14 -7.36 -23.99
CA PHE A 291 16.75 -7.80 -25.23
C PHE A 291 16.99 -9.31 -25.27
N PHE A 292 17.52 -9.90 -24.19
CA PHE A 292 17.72 -11.34 -24.11
C PHE A 292 16.40 -12.10 -23.98
N ALA A 293 15.44 -11.56 -23.23
CA ALA A 293 14.11 -12.12 -23.07
C ALA A 293 13.37 -12.19 -24.42
N ALA A 294 13.35 -11.09 -25.18
CA ALA A 294 12.72 -11.03 -26.50
C ALA A 294 13.38 -12.00 -27.50
N ARG A 295 14.71 -12.19 -27.42
CA ARG A 295 15.44 -13.16 -28.26
C ARG A 295 15.14 -14.61 -27.90
N ARG A 296 14.98 -14.93 -26.61
CA ARG A 296 14.56 -16.27 -26.17
C ARG A 296 13.11 -16.56 -26.57
N GLY A 297 12.25 -15.56 -26.44
CA GLY A 297 10.84 -15.63 -26.84
C GLY A 297 10.03 -16.71 -26.11
N SER A 298 10.41 -17.07 -24.88
CA SER A 298 9.65 -18.04 -24.08
C SER A 298 8.34 -17.43 -23.57
N ASP A 299 7.40 -18.26 -23.13
CA ASP A 299 6.13 -17.79 -22.56
C ASP A 299 6.38 -16.87 -21.33
N GLY A 300 7.34 -17.24 -20.47
CA GLY A 300 7.72 -16.41 -19.33
C GLY A 300 8.35 -15.07 -19.73
N ASP A 301 9.15 -15.03 -20.81
CA ASP A 301 9.72 -13.78 -21.32
C ASP A 301 8.63 -12.81 -21.80
N TRP A 302 7.69 -13.30 -22.61
CA TRP A 302 6.58 -12.48 -23.11
C TRP A 302 5.61 -12.04 -22.02
N LEU A 303 5.44 -12.85 -20.96
CA LEU A 303 4.70 -12.45 -19.78
C LEU A 303 5.33 -11.22 -19.10
N LEU A 304 6.65 -11.27 -18.84
CA LEU A 304 7.34 -10.16 -18.17
C LEU A 304 7.36 -8.90 -19.04
N LEU A 305 7.67 -9.05 -20.33
CA LEU A 305 7.68 -7.93 -21.28
C LEU A 305 6.30 -7.31 -21.43
N GLY A 306 5.25 -8.13 -21.55
CA GLY A 306 3.87 -7.68 -21.63
C GLY A 306 3.40 -6.99 -20.36
N TRP A 307 3.77 -7.52 -19.19
CA TRP A 307 3.47 -6.88 -17.90
C TRP A 307 4.08 -5.48 -17.84
N VAL A 308 5.39 -5.34 -18.12
CA VAL A 308 6.06 -4.02 -18.15
C VAL A 308 5.38 -3.08 -19.15
N LEU A 309 5.12 -3.55 -20.38
CA LEU A 309 4.49 -2.73 -21.41
C LEU A 309 3.11 -2.23 -20.99
N VAL A 310 2.23 -3.13 -20.53
CA VAL A 310 0.86 -2.79 -20.14
C VAL A 310 0.86 -1.83 -18.95
N THR A 311 1.72 -2.06 -17.96
CA THR A 311 1.87 -1.15 -16.82
C THR A 311 2.34 0.24 -17.28
N LEU A 312 3.39 0.34 -18.10
CA LEU A 312 3.89 1.63 -18.57
C LEU A 312 2.86 2.39 -19.41
N VAL A 313 2.15 1.71 -20.31
CA VAL A 313 1.06 2.34 -21.07
C VAL A 313 -0.05 2.83 -20.14
N GLY A 314 -0.45 2.01 -19.15
CA GLY A 314 -1.48 2.37 -18.18
C GLY A 314 -1.10 3.58 -17.31
N MET A 315 0.15 3.64 -16.85
CA MET A 315 0.67 4.73 -16.00
C MET A 315 0.66 6.09 -16.68
N TYR A 316 0.68 6.17 -18.01
CA TYR A 316 0.65 7.43 -18.75
C TYR A 316 -0.56 7.55 -19.67
N MET A 317 -1.56 6.68 -19.53
CA MET A 317 -2.75 6.75 -20.35
C MET A 317 -3.55 8.01 -19.98
N PRO A 318 -3.76 8.94 -20.93
CA PRO A 318 -4.60 10.10 -20.68
C PRO A 318 -6.01 9.63 -20.29
N ARG A 319 -6.66 10.35 -19.38
CA ARG A 319 -8.02 10.08 -18.83
C ARG A 319 -8.13 9.08 -17.68
N LEU A 320 -7.07 8.39 -17.28
CA LEU A 320 -7.08 7.63 -16.03
C LEU A 320 -6.70 8.54 -14.86
N PRO A 321 -7.55 8.71 -13.83
CA PRO A 321 -7.21 9.50 -12.64
C PRO A 321 -6.23 8.77 -11.71
N LEU A 322 -6.16 7.44 -11.78
CA LEU A 322 -5.40 6.57 -10.87
C LEU A 322 -4.15 5.97 -11.52
N GLN A 323 -3.47 6.75 -12.37
CA GLN A 323 -2.29 6.35 -13.13
C GLN A 323 -1.18 5.71 -12.27
N ARG A 324 -0.80 6.36 -11.16
CA ARG A 324 0.23 5.85 -10.26
C ARG A 324 -0.13 4.47 -9.70
N ARG A 325 -1.40 4.21 -9.37
CA ARG A 325 -1.83 2.92 -8.79
C ARG A 325 -1.60 1.73 -9.74
N LEU A 326 -1.51 1.98 -11.05
CA LEU A 326 -1.19 0.94 -12.04
C LEU A 326 0.28 0.50 -12.00
N SER A 327 1.17 1.25 -11.32
CA SER A 327 2.54 0.82 -11.06
C SER A 327 2.64 -0.34 -10.07
N LEU A 328 1.52 -0.78 -9.48
CA LEU A 328 1.48 -1.89 -8.54
C LEU A 328 2.21 -3.12 -9.10
N GLY A 329 3.25 -3.55 -8.40
CA GLY A 329 4.05 -4.72 -8.77
C GLY A 329 4.98 -4.52 -9.98
N LEU A 330 5.18 -3.29 -10.50
CA LEU A 330 6.09 -3.01 -11.62
C LEU A 330 7.54 -3.43 -11.34
N GLY A 331 8.00 -3.28 -10.08
CA GLY A 331 9.34 -3.70 -9.69
C GLY A 331 9.60 -5.20 -9.84
N VAL A 332 8.55 -6.03 -9.89
CA VAL A 332 8.69 -7.48 -10.04
C VAL A 332 9.25 -7.87 -11.41
N PRO A 333 8.57 -7.60 -12.54
CA PRO A 333 9.10 -7.96 -13.84
C PRO A 333 10.40 -7.20 -14.15
N LEU A 334 10.55 -5.95 -13.71
CA LEU A 334 11.80 -5.20 -13.90
C LEU A 334 12.97 -5.85 -13.17
N GLY A 335 12.81 -6.27 -11.91
CA GLY A 335 13.88 -6.94 -11.16
C GLY A 335 14.23 -8.32 -11.72
N LEU A 336 13.23 -9.09 -12.19
CA LEU A 336 13.46 -10.37 -12.86
C LEU A 336 14.23 -10.18 -14.19
N LEU A 337 13.83 -9.21 -15.00
CA LEU A 337 14.53 -8.83 -16.24
C LEU A 337 15.93 -8.30 -15.95
N ALA A 338 16.11 -7.51 -14.89
CA ALA A 338 17.42 -7.06 -14.45
C ALA A 338 18.34 -8.24 -14.08
N GLY A 339 17.77 -9.29 -13.46
CA GLY A 339 18.47 -10.55 -13.23
C GLY A 339 18.94 -11.23 -14.51
N VAL A 340 18.07 -11.29 -15.53
CA VAL A 340 18.44 -11.79 -16.88
C VAL A 340 19.57 -10.95 -17.47
N GLY A 341 19.44 -9.62 -17.43
CA GLY A 341 20.42 -8.68 -17.99
C GLY A 341 21.79 -8.80 -17.32
N TRP A 342 21.82 -8.86 -15.99
CA TRP A 342 23.05 -9.13 -15.24
C TRP A 342 23.66 -10.47 -15.64
N TRP A 343 22.86 -11.54 -15.61
CA TRP A 343 23.36 -12.91 -15.79
C TRP A 343 23.86 -13.19 -17.20
N ARG A 344 23.15 -12.70 -18.22
CA ARG A 344 23.39 -13.01 -19.63
C ARG A 344 24.19 -11.94 -20.37
N ALA A 345 24.10 -10.68 -19.96
CA ALA A 345 24.84 -9.60 -20.61
C ALA A 345 26.12 -9.23 -19.85
N VAL A 346 26.02 -8.96 -18.55
CA VAL A 346 27.14 -8.36 -17.79
C VAL A 346 28.11 -9.43 -17.28
N ARG A 347 27.61 -10.46 -16.60
CA ARG A 347 28.40 -11.52 -15.96
C ARG A 347 29.39 -12.23 -16.89
N PRO A 348 29.06 -12.56 -18.16
CA PRO A 348 30.02 -13.21 -19.07
C PRO A 348 31.23 -12.34 -19.40
N ARG A 349 31.07 -11.00 -19.39
CA ARG A 349 32.14 -10.01 -19.63
C ARG A 349 33.04 -9.80 -18.41
N VAL A 350 32.62 -10.24 -17.23
CA VAL A 350 33.41 -10.19 -16.00
C VAL A 350 34.32 -11.42 -15.91
N LYS A 351 35.62 -11.20 -15.63
CA LYS A 351 36.61 -12.27 -15.38
C LYS A 351 36.06 -13.28 -14.36
N ALA A 352 36.20 -14.58 -14.62
CA ALA A 352 35.59 -15.65 -13.81
C ALA A 352 35.83 -15.48 -12.29
N ARG A 353 37.08 -15.18 -11.89
CA ARG A 353 37.48 -14.94 -10.49
C ARG A 353 36.78 -13.74 -9.81
N ARG A 354 36.24 -12.80 -10.57
CA ARG A 354 35.57 -11.57 -10.07
C ARG A 354 34.04 -11.63 -10.16
N ARG A 355 33.45 -12.68 -10.75
CA ARG A 355 32.00 -12.79 -10.91
C ARG A 355 31.25 -12.72 -9.59
N GLY A 356 31.70 -13.48 -8.58
CA GLY A 356 31.13 -13.46 -7.23
C GLY A 356 31.19 -12.07 -6.59
N LEU A 357 32.37 -11.43 -6.61
CA LEU A 357 32.54 -10.06 -6.10
C LEU A 357 31.63 -9.06 -6.82
N SER A 358 31.59 -9.09 -8.15
CA SER A 358 30.77 -8.15 -8.93
C SER A 358 29.27 -8.28 -8.64
N GLN A 359 28.79 -9.52 -8.47
CA GLN A 359 27.40 -9.78 -8.06
C GLN A 359 27.16 -9.30 -6.62
N GLY A 360 28.13 -9.54 -5.73
CA GLY A 360 28.12 -9.05 -4.35
C GLY A 360 28.19 -7.53 -4.22
N LEU A 361 28.51 -6.79 -5.28
CA LEU A 361 28.46 -5.32 -5.31
C LEU A 361 27.17 -4.80 -5.93
N VAL A 362 26.69 -5.41 -7.02
CA VAL A 362 25.50 -4.94 -7.75
C VAL A 362 24.23 -5.10 -6.93
N VAL A 363 24.03 -6.25 -6.26
CA VAL A 363 22.81 -6.47 -5.48
C VAL A 363 22.71 -5.49 -4.31
N PRO A 364 23.75 -5.30 -3.47
CA PRO A 364 23.69 -4.29 -2.41
C PRO A 364 23.53 -2.87 -2.94
N PHE A 365 24.17 -2.51 -4.06
CA PHE A 365 23.99 -1.19 -4.68
C PHE A 365 22.52 -0.94 -5.05
N CYS A 366 21.85 -1.92 -5.66
CA CYS A 366 20.42 -1.81 -5.99
C CYS A 366 19.52 -1.81 -4.74
N ALA A 367 20.03 -2.24 -3.58
CA ALA A 367 19.29 -2.27 -2.32
C ALA A 367 19.56 -1.03 -1.44
N LEU A 368 20.35 -0.05 -1.89
CA LEU A 368 20.71 1.12 -1.09
C LEU A 368 19.52 2.00 -0.74
N THR A 369 18.55 2.21 -1.64
CA THR A 369 17.34 3.00 -1.31
C THR A 369 16.52 2.38 -0.17
N PRO A 370 16.16 1.07 -0.18
CA PRO A 370 15.50 0.45 0.97
C PRO A 370 16.31 0.53 2.27
N VAL A 371 17.64 0.42 2.21
CA VAL A 371 18.51 0.60 3.39
C VAL A 371 18.46 2.05 3.89
N PHE A 372 18.49 3.02 2.98
CA PHE A 372 18.34 4.44 3.28
C PHE A 372 16.98 4.76 3.90
N LEU A 373 15.89 4.18 3.39
CA LEU A 373 14.55 4.29 3.99
C LEU A 373 14.52 3.76 5.43
N VAL A 374 15.14 2.59 5.67
CA VAL A 374 15.27 2.05 7.03
C VAL A 374 16.05 3.02 7.91
N LEU A 375 17.20 3.52 7.45
CA LEU A 375 18.01 4.47 8.22
C LEU A 375 17.24 5.75 8.56
N MET A 376 16.51 6.32 7.61
CA MET A 376 15.68 7.51 7.83
C MET A 376 14.63 7.28 8.92
N VAL A 377 13.96 6.12 8.89
CA VAL A 377 13.00 5.73 9.92
C VAL A 377 13.68 5.55 11.29
N LEU A 378 14.86 4.92 11.34
CA LEU A 378 15.58 4.75 12.60
C LEU A 378 16.00 6.08 13.22
N LEU A 379 16.47 7.02 12.40
CA LEU A 379 16.81 8.37 12.86
C LEU A 379 15.57 9.14 13.34
N ALA A 380 14.46 9.06 12.60
CA ALA A 380 13.19 9.66 13.02
C ALA A 380 12.66 9.05 14.32
N ALA A 381 12.79 7.74 14.49
CA ALA A 381 12.39 7.05 15.71
C ALA A 381 13.24 7.47 16.92
N GLN A 382 14.56 7.62 16.76
CA GLN A 382 15.44 8.13 17.81
C GLN A 382 15.16 9.61 18.15
N ALA A 383 14.71 10.39 17.16
CA ALA A 383 14.32 11.78 17.36
C ALA A 383 12.92 11.94 17.99
N GLY A 384 12.25 10.86 18.41
CA GLY A 384 10.92 10.93 19.02
C GLY A 384 9.86 11.47 18.06
N ASN A 385 9.93 11.13 16.77
CA ASN A 385 9.05 11.70 15.74
C ASN A 385 7.56 11.58 16.14
N PRO A 386 6.80 12.70 16.15
CA PRO A 386 5.44 12.75 16.66
C PRO A 386 4.42 11.97 15.81
N TRP A 387 4.81 11.50 14.61
CA TRP A 387 3.97 10.60 13.81
C TRP A 387 4.07 9.14 14.27
N PHE A 388 5.12 8.78 15.03
CA PHE A 388 5.37 7.41 15.49
C PHE A 388 4.89 7.20 16.93
N TYR A 389 4.91 8.24 17.74
CA TYR A 389 4.63 8.19 19.17
C TYR A 389 3.53 9.17 19.56
N LEU A 390 2.70 8.75 20.52
CA LEU A 390 1.69 9.56 21.20
C LEU A 390 2.14 9.80 22.63
N GLY A 391 1.93 11.00 23.18
CA GLY A 391 2.15 11.25 24.62
C GLY A 391 1.21 10.42 25.51
N GLU A 392 1.53 10.29 26.79
CA GLU A 392 0.71 9.57 27.78
C GLU A 392 -0.67 10.22 27.97
N GLY A 393 -0.74 11.56 28.07
CA GLY A 393 -1.99 12.32 28.00
C GLY A 393 -2.82 12.05 26.73
N GLU A 394 -2.19 12.08 25.54
CA GLU A 394 -2.86 11.79 24.26
C GLU A 394 -3.41 10.36 24.22
N TRP A 395 -2.60 9.39 24.64
CA TRP A 395 -3.00 7.98 24.66
C TRP A 395 -4.16 7.73 25.62
N THR A 396 -4.12 8.33 26.80
CA THR A 396 -5.18 8.19 27.82
C THR A 396 -6.47 8.86 27.37
N ALA A 397 -6.41 10.04 26.74
CA ALA A 397 -7.58 10.70 26.17
C ALA A 397 -8.22 9.88 25.04
N LEU A 398 -7.41 9.27 24.16
CA LEU A 398 -7.91 8.38 23.11
C LEU A 398 -8.53 7.11 23.68
N ALA A 399 -7.98 6.56 24.76
CA ALA A 399 -8.56 5.43 25.47
C ALA A 399 -9.89 5.79 26.13
N TRP A 400 -9.99 6.96 26.77
CA TRP A 400 -11.24 7.45 27.35
C TRP A 400 -12.32 7.66 26.28
N LEU A 401 -11.98 8.34 25.17
CA LEU A 401 -12.90 8.50 24.04
C LEU A 401 -13.39 7.14 23.54
N ARG A 402 -12.51 6.14 23.44
CA ARG A 402 -12.86 4.79 23.00
C ARG A 402 -13.84 4.10 23.94
N ASP A 403 -13.60 4.17 25.25
CA ASP A 403 -14.22 3.29 26.24
C ASP A 403 -15.46 3.93 26.90
N GLU A 404 -15.48 5.26 27.03
CA GLU A 404 -16.54 6.03 27.72
C GLU A 404 -17.20 7.08 26.83
N GLY A 405 -16.48 7.61 25.85
CA GLY A 405 -16.97 8.65 24.95
C GLY A 405 -18.11 8.17 24.02
N ARG A 406 -18.93 9.11 23.54
CA ARG A 406 -19.97 8.81 22.54
C ARG A 406 -19.36 8.39 21.21
N HIS A 407 -19.60 7.15 20.78
CA HIS A 407 -19.03 6.58 19.55
C HIS A 407 -19.51 7.26 18.25
N ASP A 408 -20.71 7.88 18.25
CA ASP A 408 -21.27 8.55 17.06
C ASP A 408 -20.82 10.02 16.91
N ALA A 409 -20.19 10.58 17.96
CA ALA A 409 -19.76 11.96 18.02
C ALA A 409 -18.60 12.23 17.04
N VAL A 410 -18.60 13.45 16.50
CA VAL A 410 -17.46 13.98 15.74
C VAL A 410 -16.54 14.70 16.72
N VAL A 411 -15.25 14.42 16.64
CA VAL A 411 -14.21 15.09 17.44
C VAL A 411 -13.56 16.17 16.58
N LEU A 412 -13.51 17.39 17.08
CA LEU A 412 -12.65 18.45 16.56
C LEU A 412 -11.32 18.41 17.28
N CYS A 413 -10.24 18.32 16.50
CA CYS A 413 -8.85 18.26 16.95
C CYS A 413 -7.94 18.82 15.85
N ALA A 414 -6.64 18.92 16.12
CA ALA A 414 -5.64 19.35 15.15
C ALA A 414 -5.53 18.33 14.00
N PRO A 415 -5.03 18.74 12.81
CA PRO A 415 -4.87 17.84 11.68
C PRO A 415 -4.12 16.54 12.00
N GLU A 416 -3.06 16.61 12.81
CA GLU A 416 -2.28 15.44 13.20
C GLU A 416 -3.04 14.52 14.17
N THR A 417 -3.67 15.08 15.20
CA THR A 417 -4.55 14.34 16.14
C THR A 417 -5.72 13.67 15.41
N GLY A 418 -6.22 14.33 14.36
CA GLY A 418 -7.26 13.83 13.47
C GLY A 418 -6.89 12.52 12.77
N LEU A 419 -5.61 12.21 12.58
CA LEU A 419 -5.18 10.90 12.09
C LEU A 419 -5.39 9.79 13.13
N PHE A 420 -5.15 10.11 14.40
CA PHE A 420 -5.10 9.15 15.49
C PHE A 420 -6.48 8.85 16.07
N VAL A 421 -7.35 9.85 16.20
CA VAL A 421 -8.69 9.68 16.82
C VAL A 421 -9.46 8.51 16.19
N PRO A 422 -9.65 8.42 14.86
CA PRO A 422 -10.42 7.31 14.33
C PRO A 422 -9.68 5.96 14.35
N ALA A 423 -8.35 5.98 14.36
CA ALA A 423 -7.53 4.77 14.43
C ALA A 423 -7.51 4.16 15.83
N TRP A 424 -7.50 4.98 16.87
CA TRP A 424 -7.27 4.56 18.26
C TRP A 424 -8.51 4.65 19.15
N ALA A 425 -9.43 5.57 18.85
CA ALA A 425 -10.68 5.79 19.59
C ALA A 425 -11.94 5.36 18.83
N GLY A 426 -11.95 5.54 17.50
CA GLY A 426 -13.03 5.08 16.61
C GLY A 426 -14.07 6.14 16.24
N GLN A 427 -14.04 7.29 16.90
CA GLN A 427 -14.85 8.45 16.52
C GLN A 427 -14.43 9.03 15.17
N ARG A 428 -15.38 9.73 14.54
CA ARG A 428 -15.11 10.51 13.33
C ARG A 428 -14.48 11.84 13.68
N VAL A 429 -13.79 12.44 12.72
CA VAL A 429 -13.18 13.77 12.86
C VAL A 429 -13.59 14.70 11.72
N VAL A 430 -13.46 16.00 11.93
CA VAL A 430 -13.74 17.02 10.89
C VAL A 430 -12.69 16.96 9.76
N TYR A 431 -11.43 16.78 10.13
CA TYR A 431 -10.33 16.52 9.21
C TYR A 431 -9.37 15.55 9.86
N GLY A 432 -8.87 14.59 9.10
CA GLY A 432 -7.79 13.74 9.59
C GLY A 432 -6.96 13.05 8.52
N HIS A 433 -7.25 13.19 7.24
CA HIS A 433 -6.38 12.60 6.21
C HIS A 433 -6.50 13.36 4.88
N PRO A 434 -5.38 13.66 4.18
CA PRO A 434 -5.40 14.46 2.95
C PRO A 434 -6.14 13.79 1.78
N PHE A 435 -6.29 12.47 1.81
CA PHE A 435 -6.99 11.71 0.76
C PHE A 435 -8.27 11.02 1.23
N GLU A 436 -8.62 11.08 2.53
CA GLU A 436 -9.84 10.42 3.07
C GLU A 436 -10.86 11.37 3.69
N THR A 437 -10.45 12.60 4.04
CA THR A 437 -11.39 13.66 4.39
C THR A 437 -12.08 14.15 3.11
N VAL A 438 -13.39 14.35 3.12
CA VAL A 438 -14.10 14.97 1.98
C VAL A 438 -13.74 16.44 1.90
N ASP A 439 -13.35 16.93 0.72
CA ASP A 439 -12.83 18.28 0.50
C ASP A 439 -11.66 18.61 1.46
N ALA A 440 -10.67 17.72 1.44
CA ALA A 440 -9.60 17.67 2.44
C ALA A 440 -8.83 18.99 2.58
N GLU A 441 -8.49 19.66 1.47
CA GLU A 441 -7.76 20.94 1.51
C GLU A 441 -8.56 22.03 2.22
N ARG A 442 -9.85 22.18 1.86
CA ARG A 442 -10.74 23.15 2.51
C ARG A 442 -10.94 22.81 3.99
N ARG A 443 -11.22 21.54 4.31
CA ARG A 443 -11.44 21.09 5.70
C ARG A 443 -10.21 21.30 6.56
N LYS A 444 -9.01 21.03 6.03
CA LYS A 444 -7.73 21.32 6.72
C LYS A 444 -7.61 22.81 7.05
N ALA A 445 -7.83 23.68 6.06
CA ALA A 445 -7.75 25.13 6.25
C ALA A 445 -8.77 25.63 7.29
N GLN A 446 -9.99 25.10 7.30
CA GLN A 446 -11.00 25.45 8.30
C GLN A 446 -10.60 25.01 9.71
N VAL A 447 -10.09 23.79 9.87
CA VAL A 447 -9.60 23.30 11.18
C VAL A 447 -8.41 24.11 11.65
N GLU A 448 -7.46 24.43 10.78
CA GLU A 448 -6.29 25.27 11.12
C GLU A 448 -6.71 26.69 11.50
N ALA A 449 -7.65 27.31 10.77
CA ALA A 449 -8.18 28.63 11.11
C ALA A 449 -8.95 28.65 12.45
N TYR A 450 -9.65 27.56 12.80
CA TYR A 450 -10.28 27.41 14.11
C TYR A 450 -9.23 27.45 15.24
N TRP A 451 -8.16 26.67 15.11
CA TRP A 451 -7.09 26.58 16.12
C TRP A 451 -6.19 27.82 16.18
N ALA A 452 -5.97 28.49 15.04
CA ALA A 452 -5.22 29.73 14.96
C ALA A 452 -5.98 30.95 15.54
N GLY A 453 -7.26 30.78 15.93
CA GLY A 453 -8.08 31.88 16.45
C GLY A 453 -8.51 32.88 15.38
N GLU A 454 -8.47 32.50 14.10
CA GLU A 454 -8.82 33.35 12.96
C GLU A 454 -10.34 33.46 12.76
N MET A 455 -11.11 32.57 13.37
CA MET A 455 -12.57 32.58 13.35
C MET A 455 -13.17 33.44 14.47
N SER A 456 -14.14 34.28 14.14
CA SER A 456 -14.98 34.97 15.13
C SER A 456 -15.77 33.97 15.99
N ALA A 457 -16.31 34.42 17.13
CA ALA A 457 -17.11 33.56 18.00
C ALA A 457 -18.33 32.94 17.28
N ALA A 458 -19.02 33.72 16.44
CA ALA A 458 -20.17 33.25 15.66
C ALA A 458 -19.77 32.23 14.58
N GLU A 459 -18.62 32.44 13.92
CA GLU A 459 -18.08 31.49 12.95
C GLU A 459 -17.68 30.18 13.62
N ARG A 460 -17.06 30.23 14.81
CA ARG A 460 -16.73 29.02 15.58
C ARG A 460 -17.97 28.22 15.96
N GLU A 461 -19.01 28.88 16.47
CA GLU A 461 -20.27 28.22 16.81
C GLU A 461 -20.93 27.58 15.57
N SER A 462 -20.99 28.29 14.44
CA SER A 462 -21.54 27.74 13.20
C SER A 462 -20.70 26.57 12.69
N PHE A 463 -19.37 26.67 12.75
CA PHE A 463 -18.45 25.62 12.34
C PHE A 463 -18.64 24.33 13.17
N LEU A 464 -18.74 24.44 14.49
CA LEU A 464 -18.99 23.30 15.38
C LEU A 464 -20.34 22.64 15.06
N ARG A 465 -21.39 23.44 14.87
CA ARG A 465 -22.75 22.97 14.57
C ARG A 465 -22.86 22.31 13.19
N GLU A 466 -22.33 22.94 12.15
CA GLU A 466 -22.35 22.42 10.78
C GLU A 466 -21.60 21.09 10.64
N ASN A 467 -20.48 20.94 11.37
CA ASN A 467 -19.71 19.70 11.40
C ASN A 467 -20.17 18.71 12.48
N ARG A 468 -21.26 19.02 13.21
CA ARG A 468 -21.85 18.15 14.24
C ARG A 468 -20.83 17.71 15.29
N VAL A 469 -19.94 18.62 15.67
CA VAL A 469 -18.90 18.37 16.66
C VAL A 469 -19.57 18.08 18.01
N GLY A 470 -19.26 16.91 18.57
CA GLY A 470 -19.71 16.51 19.90
C GLY A 470 -18.59 16.67 20.94
N TYR A 471 -17.33 16.53 20.53
CA TYR A 471 -16.18 16.72 21.40
C TYR A 471 -15.14 17.64 20.78
N VAL A 472 -14.49 18.46 21.61
CA VAL A 472 -13.28 19.21 21.25
C VAL A 472 -12.14 18.67 22.10
N LEU A 473 -11.12 18.12 21.45
CA LEU A 473 -9.91 17.62 22.10
C LEU A 473 -8.81 18.66 21.97
N ILE A 474 -8.21 19.04 23.10
CA ILE A 474 -7.11 20.00 23.18
C ILE A 474 -5.91 19.30 23.82
N GLY A 475 -4.83 19.12 23.07
CA GLY A 475 -3.55 18.62 23.55
C GLY A 475 -2.36 19.39 22.96
N PRO A 476 -1.14 18.83 23.06
CA PRO A 476 0.08 19.48 22.58
C PRO A 476 0.05 19.89 21.10
N ARG A 477 -0.62 19.09 20.26
CA ARG A 477 -0.70 19.33 18.81
C ARG A 477 -1.64 20.47 18.46
N GLU A 478 -2.73 20.62 19.19
CA GLU A 478 -3.64 21.75 19.06
C GLU A 478 -2.99 23.03 19.57
N LEU A 479 -2.38 22.98 20.76
CA LEU A 479 -1.69 24.12 21.38
C LEU A 479 -0.48 24.59 20.57
N GLY A 480 0.15 23.70 19.80
CA GLY A 480 1.22 24.05 18.85
C GLY A 480 0.74 24.91 17.67
N ILE A 481 -0.56 24.96 17.37
CA ILE A 481 -1.15 25.82 16.34
C ILE A 481 -1.59 27.15 16.96
N GLY A 482 -2.29 27.09 18.10
CA GLY A 482 -2.78 28.26 18.83
C GLY A 482 -3.62 27.89 20.05
N GLU A 483 -3.94 28.88 20.88
CA GLU A 483 -4.84 28.68 22.03
C GLU A 483 -6.30 28.90 21.61
N PRO A 484 -7.21 27.95 21.88
CA PRO A 484 -8.62 28.15 21.60
C PRO A 484 -9.20 29.21 22.55
N GLY A 485 -10.18 29.98 22.07
CA GLY A 485 -10.87 30.97 22.90
C GLY A 485 -11.62 30.35 24.09
N SER A 486 -11.94 31.18 25.08
CA SER A 486 -12.34 30.80 26.46
C SER A 486 -13.65 30.03 26.66
N GLU A 487 -14.49 29.86 25.62
CA GLU A 487 -15.78 29.16 25.72
C GLU A 487 -15.86 28.06 24.65
N ILE A 488 -15.77 26.79 25.07
CA ILE A 488 -15.69 25.62 24.18
C ILE A 488 -16.80 24.60 24.52
N GLY A 489 -17.04 24.35 25.80
CA GLY A 489 -18.00 23.34 26.26
C GLY A 489 -17.75 22.95 27.72
N GLU A 490 -18.39 21.87 28.16
CA GLU A 490 -18.18 21.28 29.49
C GLU A 490 -16.93 20.38 29.47
N LEU A 491 -16.02 20.56 30.42
CA LEU A 491 -14.85 19.69 30.56
C LEU A 491 -15.31 18.32 31.06
N VAL A 492 -15.15 17.28 30.23
CA VAL A 492 -15.59 15.91 30.54
C VAL A 492 -14.44 14.96 30.82
N PHE A 493 -13.22 15.31 30.40
CA PHE A 493 -12.02 14.52 30.67
C PHE A 493 -10.76 15.40 30.68
N GLU A 494 -9.83 15.09 31.58
CA GLU A 494 -8.51 15.73 31.68
C GLU A 494 -7.46 14.70 32.10
N ALA A 495 -6.36 14.62 31.35
CA ALA A 495 -5.19 13.84 31.70
C ALA A 495 -3.93 14.54 31.21
N GLU A 496 -3.02 14.83 32.13
CA GLU A 496 -1.76 15.55 31.88
C GLU A 496 -1.98 16.89 31.15
N ASP A 497 -1.55 16.98 29.89
CA ASP A 497 -1.62 18.15 29.01
C ASP A 497 -2.79 18.06 28.00
N VAL A 498 -3.65 17.05 28.13
CA VAL A 498 -4.80 16.83 27.24
C VAL A 498 -6.12 16.99 27.97
N ARG A 499 -7.02 17.79 27.38
CA ARG A 499 -8.39 18.05 27.86
C ARG A 499 -9.40 17.75 26.77
N VAL A 500 -10.53 17.14 27.13
CA VAL A 500 -11.66 16.90 26.22
C VAL A 500 -12.89 17.61 26.74
N TYR A 501 -13.51 18.40 25.87
CA TYR A 501 -14.72 19.16 26.14
C TYR A 501 -15.89 18.59 25.36
N GLU A 502 -17.05 18.43 26.00
CA GLU A 502 -18.31 18.13 25.33
C GLU A 502 -19.00 19.42 24.90
N VAL A 503 -19.40 19.49 23.62
CA VAL A 503 -20.09 20.65 23.05
C VAL A 503 -21.60 20.39 23.14
N ALA A 504 -22.32 21.27 23.84
CA ALA A 504 -23.78 21.22 23.91
C ALA A 504 -24.39 21.48 22.52
N ARG A 505 -25.39 20.68 22.16
CA ARG A 505 -26.04 20.71 20.83
C ARG A 505 -26.86 21.97 20.55
#